data_AF-A0A8J6A026-F1
#
_entry.id   AF-A0A8J6A026-F1
#
_cell.length_a   1.000
_cell.length_b   1.000
_cell.length_c   1.000
_cell.angle_alpha   90.00
_cell.angle_beta   90.00
_cell.angle_gamma   90.00
#
_symmetry.space_group_name_H-M   'P 1'
#
loop_
_entity.id
_entity.type
_entity.pdbx_description
1 polymer ?
#
loop_
_entity_poly.entity_id
_entity_poly.type
_entity_poly.pdbx_seq_one_letter_code
_entity_poly.pdbx_strand_id
1 'polypeptide(L)'
;MQAAAYIFIHRKWKDDKSHFEDMIDYFCDIREPLQLLIFPEGTDLTENSKARSNDFAEKNGLQKYEYVLHPRTTGFTFVVDRLRE
;
A
#
# COMPACT_ATOMS: atom_id res chain seq x y z
N MET A 1 13.79 -20.95 -5.78
CA MET A 1 12.61 -20.77 -4.90
C MET A 1 11.52 -20.18 -5.79
N GLN A 2 10.52 -20.96 -6.20
CA GLN A 2 9.39 -20.42 -6.97
C GLN A 2 8.69 -19.41 -6.06
N ALA A 3 8.62 -18.15 -6.46
CA ALA A 3 8.10 -17.06 -5.64
C ALA A 3 6.57 -17.09 -5.44
N ALA A 4 5.90 -18.23 -5.66
CA ALA A 4 4.47 -18.47 -5.44
C ALA A 4 3.54 -17.29 -5.79
N ALA A 5 3.83 -16.57 -6.89
CA ALA A 5 3.12 -15.37 -7.32
C ALA A 5 3.07 -14.21 -6.29
N TYR A 6 3.96 -14.17 -5.31
CA TYR A 6 4.11 -13.04 -4.40
C TYR A 6 4.69 -11.81 -5.11
N ILE A 7 4.08 -10.65 -4.84
CA ILE A 7 4.61 -9.34 -5.22
C ILE A 7 5.32 -8.77 -3.99
N PHE A 8 6.65 -8.74 -4.01
CA PHE A 8 7.45 -8.21 -2.91
C PHE A 8 7.67 -6.71 -3.06
N ILE A 9 7.55 -5.97 -1.95
CA ILE A 9 7.72 -4.51 -1.95
C ILE A 9 8.70 -4.05 -0.87
N HIS A 10 9.38 -2.93 -1.14
CA HIS A 10 10.37 -2.32 -0.24
C HIS A 10 9.74 -1.34 0.76
N ARG A 11 8.41 -1.14 0.70
CA ARG A 11 7.66 -0.15 1.49
C ARG A 11 8.13 1.28 1.21
N LYS A 12 8.58 1.54 -0.02
CA LYS A 12 9.02 2.83 -0.54
C LYS A 12 8.35 3.09 -1.87
N TRP A 13 7.31 3.92 -1.85
CA TRP A 13 6.46 4.15 -3.02
C TRP A 13 7.21 4.53 -4.30
N LYS A 14 8.27 5.34 -4.19
CA LYS A 14 9.09 5.75 -5.32
C LYS A 14 9.73 4.57 -6.06
N ASP A 15 10.13 3.55 -5.33
CA ASP A 15 10.82 2.38 -5.85
C ASP A 15 9.81 1.29 -6.24
N ASP A 16 8.73 1.17 -5.46
CA ASP A 16 7.75 0.09 -5.60
C ASP A 16 6.71 0.35 -6.70
N LYS A 17 6.43 1.60 -7.08
CA LYS A 17 5.32 1.93 -8.01
C LYS A 17 5.44 1.19 -9.34
N SER A 18 6.57 1.30 -10.04
CA SER A 18 6.74 0.66 -11.35
C SER A 18 6.74 -0.86 -11.23
N HIS A 19 7.35 -1.40 -10.18
CA HIS A 19 7.32 -2.84 -9.93
C HIS A 19 5.90 -3.35 -9.72
N PHE A 20 5.07 -2.61 -8.98
CA PHE A 20 3.66 -2.95 -8.76
C PHE A 20 2.86 -2.91 -10.06
N GLU A 21 3.09 -1.89 -10.90
CA GLU A 21 2.48 -1.75 -12.23
C GLU A 21 2.81 -2.94 -13.12
N ASP A 22 4.10 -3.23 -13.30
CA ASP A 22 4.58 -4.33 -14.14
C ASP A 22 4.00 -5.68 -13.72
N MET A 23 3.90 -5.92 -12.41
CA MET A 23 3.37 -7.17 -11.86
C MET A 23 1.87 -7.30 -12.04
N ILE A 24 1.10 -6.23 -11.82
CA ILE A 24 -0.36 -6.24 -12.01
C ILE A 24 -0.67 -6.46 -13.49
N ASP A 25 -0.02 -5.72 -14.38
CA ASP A 25 -0.21 -5.83 -15.83
C ASP A 25 0.11 -7.25 -16.31
N TYR A 26 1.23 -7.83 -15.85
CA TYR A 26 1.58 -9.22 -16.12
C TYR A 26 0.47 -10.20 -15.71
N PHE A 27 -0.11 -10.05 -14.51
CA PHE A 27 -1.17 -10.95 -14.06
C PHE A 27 -2.49 -10.75 -14.83
N CYS A 28 -2.82 -9.52 -15.20
CA CYS A 28 -3.99 -9.24 -16.05
C CYS A 28 -3.82 -9.85 -17.46
N ASP A 29 -2.61 -9.81 -18.01
CA ASP A 29 -2.28 -10.34 -19.34
C ASP A 29 -2.39 -11.88 -19.43
N ILE A 30 -2.38 -12.59 -18.30
CA ILE A 30 -2.63 -14.05 -18.24
C ILE A 30 -4.08 -14.38 -18.64
N ARG A 31 -5.01 -13.42 -18.51
CA ARG A 31 -6.45 -13.57 -18.84
C ARG A 31 -7.18 -14.66 -18.04
N GLU A 32 -6.71 -14.94 -16.84
CA GLU A 32 -7.39 -15.77 -15.85
C GLU A 32 -7.98 -14.88 -14.74
N PRO A 33 -9.03 -15.32 -14.03
CA PRO A 33 -9.56 -14.58 -12.89
C PRO A 33 -8.47 -14.28 -11.84
N LEU A 34 -8.15 -13.01 -11.65
CA LEU A 34 -7.12 -12.55 -10.72
C LEU A 34 -7.70 -12.30 -9.32
N GLN A 35 -7.11 -12.93 -8.31
CA GLN A 35 -7.36 -12.61 -6.90
C GLN A 35 -6.04 -12.16 -6.24
N LEU A 36 -6.00 -10.91 -5.80
CA LEU A 36 -4.86 -10.38 -5.04
C LEU A 36 -5.18 -10.42 -3.53
N LEU A 37 -4.27 -11.02 -2.77
CA LEU A 37 -4.31 -11.01 -1.31
C LEU A 37 -3.23 -10.07 -0.78
N ILE A 38 -3.64 -9.02 -0.09
CA ILE A 38 -2.74 -8.02 0.48
C ILE A 38 -2.62 -8.28 1.98
N PHE A 39 -1.39 -8.31 2.47
CA PHE A 39 -1.07 -8.38 3.90
C PHE A 39 -0.56 -7.02 4.38
N PRO A 40 -1.45 -6.08 4.74
CA PRO A 40 -1.02 -4.80 5.29
C PRO A 40 -0.63 -5.01 6.76
N GLU A 41 0.62 -5.39 7.01
CA GLU A 41 1.13 -5.37 8.37
C GLU A 41 1.01 -3.95 8.94
N GLY A 42 0.35 -3.85 10.09
CA GLY A 42 0.13 -2.58 10.78
C GLY A 42 1.47 -1.93 11.16
N THR A 43 1.45 -0.62 11.34
CA THR A 43 2.55 0.05 12.03
C THR A 43 2.18 0.20 13.49
N ASP A 44 3.05 -0.25 14.39
CA ASP A 44 2.82 -0.13 15.83
C ASP A 44 2.64 1.34 16.22
N LEU A 45 1.70 1.57 17.14
CA LEU A 45 1.49 2.88 17.75
C LEU A 45 2.63 3.14 18.74
N THR A 46 3.48 4.09 18.39
CA THR A 46 4.61 4.58 19.18
C THR A 46 4.61 6.10 19.12
N GLU A 47 5.29 6.77 20.04
CA GLU A 47 5.40 8.24 20.01
C GLU A 47 5.92 8.75 18.65
N ASN A 48 6.89 8.06 18.05
CA ASN A 48 7.43 8.43 16.74
C ASN A 48 6.42 8.22 15.60
N SER A 49 5.72 7.08 15.56
CA SER A 49 4.71 6.83 14.52
C SER A 49 3.50 7.74 14.66
N LYS A 50 3.10 8.07 15.90
CA LYS A 50 2.05 9.05 16.22
C LYS A 50 2.43 10.47 15.78
N ALA A 51 3.65 10.92 16.07
CA ALA A 51 4.15 12.22 15.62
C ALA A 51 4.08 12.35 14.08
N ARG A 52 4.59 11.34 13.36
CA ARG A 52 4.51 11.30 11.88
C ARG A 52 3.07 11.29 11.35
N SER A 53 2.17 10.58 12.03
CA SER A 53 0.74 10.55 11.69
C SER A 53 0.08 11.92 11.91
N ASN A 54 0.45 12.61 12.99
CA ASN A 54 -0.05 13.96 13.29
C ASN A 54 0.47 15.01 12.31
N ASP A 55 1.74 14.93 11.90
CA ASP A 55 2.31 15.79 10.85
C ASP A 55 1.59 15.60 9.52
N PHE A 56 1.27 14.34 9.17
CA PHE A 56 0.48 14.04 7.99
C PHE A 56 -0.93 14.63 8.12
N ALA A 57 -1.58 14.48 9.27
CA ALA A 57 -2.91 15.01 9.51
C ALA A 57 -2.95 16.53 9.34
N GLU A 58 -2.01 17.24 9.98
CA GLU A 58 -1.92 18.70 9.93
C GLU A 58 -1.69 19.23 8.50
N LYS A 59 -0.78 18.60 7.75
CA LYS A 59 -0.53 18.96 6.34
C LYS A 59 -1.74 18.78 5.43
N ASN A 60 -2.65 17.87 5.77
CA ASN A 60 -3.83 17.55 4.97
C ASN A 60 -5.14 18.10 5.58
N GLY A 61 -5.07 18.91 6.65
CA GLY A 61 -6.25 19.44 7.34
C GLY A 61 -7.14 18.37 7.99
N LEU A 62 -6.56 17.22 8.38
CA LEU A 62 -7.26 16.10 9.00
C LEU A 62 -7.17 16.17 10.52
N GLN A 63 -8.11 15.50 11.20
CA GLN A 63 -8.09 15.34 12.64
C GLN A 63 -6.87 14.51 13.10
N LYS A 64 -6.26 14.95 14.21
CA LYS A 64 -5.22 14.17 14.91
C LYS A 64 -5.90 13.09 15.77
N TYR A 65 -5.36 11.87 15.72
CA TYR A 65 -5.89 10.73 16.46
C TYR A 65 -5.03 10.42 17.69
N GLU A 66 -5.70 9.95 18.74
CA GLU A 66 -5.05 9.69 20.02
C GLU A 66 -4.59 8.24 20.17
N TYR A 67 -5.43 7.29 19.73
CA TYR A 67 -5.24 5.84 19.96
C TYR A 67 -5.01 5.04 18.67
N VAL A 68 -5.00 5.70 17.51
CA VAL A 68 -4.81 5.06 16.20
C VAL A 68 -3.96 5.94 15.29
N LEU A 69 -3.38 5.34 14.26
CA LEU A 69 -2.64 6.04 13.21
C LEU A 69 -3.51 6.22 11.96
N HIS A 70 -3.22 7.26 11.17
CA HIS A 70 -3.82 7.39 9.85
C HIS A 70 -3.38 6.23 8.94
N PRO A 71 -4.32 5.60 8.20
CA PRO A 71 -4.00 4.47 7.34
C PRO A 71 -3.15 4.91 6.15
N ARG A 72 -2.20 4.05 5.76
CA ARG A 72 -1.42 4.25 4.53
C ARG A 72 -2.14 3.58 3.37
N THR A 73 -2.85 4.36 2.57
CA THR A 73 -3.75 3.84 1.53
C THR A 73 -3.13 3.80 0.14
N THR A 74 -2.02 4.52 -0.11
CA THR A 74 -1.45 4.73 -1.46
C THR A 74 -1.30 3.48 -2.32
N GLY A 75 -0.70 2.41 -1.77
CA GLY A 75 -0.49 1.17 -2.52
C GLY A 75 -1.80 0.43 -2.80
N PHE A 76 -2.73 0.45 -1.85
CA PHE A 76 -4.05 -0.17 -2.03
C PHE A 76 -4.88 0.59 -3.07
N THR A 77 -4.94 1.92 -2.98
CA THR A 77 -5.68 2.74 -3.95
C THR A 77 -5.12 2.55 -5.35
N PHE A 78 -3.79 2.49 -5.50
CA PHE A 78 -3.17 2.23 -6.80
C PHE A 78 -3.58 0.89 -7.41
N VAL A 79 -3.60 -0.20 -6.63
CA VAL A 79 -4.04 -1.52 -7.13
C VAL A 79 -5.49 -1.49 -7.57
N VAL A 80 -6.36 -0.90 -6.74
CA VAL A 80 -7.79 -0.84 -7.04
C VAL A 80 -8.06 0.00 -8.29
N ASP A 81 -7.39 1.14 -8.43
CA ASP A 81 -7.55 2.00 -9.60
C ASP A 81 -7.06 1.28 -10.86
N ARG A 82 -5.88 0.61 -10.81
CA ARG A 82 -5.33 -0.13 -11.95
C ARG A 82 -6.19 -1.32 -12.38
N LEU A 83 -6.78 -2.06 -11.43
CA LEU A 83 -7.64 -3.21 -11.73
C LEU A 83 -9.06 -2.85 -12.20
N ARG A 84 -9.43 -1.56 -12.15
CA ARG A 84 -10.73 -1.07 -12.64
C ARG A 84 -10.67 -0.56 -14.08
N GLU A 85 -9.47 -0.25 -14.57
CA GLU A 85 -9.21 0.11 -15.97
C GLU A 85 -9.37 -1.11 -16.90
#